data_AF-W8S7A6-F1
#
_entry.id   AF-W8S7A6-F1
#
_cell.length_a   1.000
_cell.length_b   1.000
_cell.length_c   1.000
_cell.angle_alpha   90.00
_cell.angle_beta   90.00
_cell.angle_gamma   90.00
#
_symmetry.space_group_name_H-M   'P 1'
#
loop_
_entity.id
_entity.type
_entity.pdbx_description
1 polymer ?
#
loop_
_entity_poly.entity_id
_entity_poly.type
_entity_poly.pdbx_seq_one_letter_code
_entity_poly.pdbx_strand_id
1 'polypeptide(L)'
;MTGRGRYMPGMDPINLAPALALTLGTYALLASLAWLRRVSAEKVAGRRNGILLNLARRAGPPVIGGIVLLIAGTVFGVIGAGGVAGVLVAGGLAYGLHRGLDDLRANDKRVLALRLAMTAAISMTLIWQAGLF
;
A
#
# COMPACT_ATOMS: atom_id res chain seq x y z
N MET A 1 15.31 40.44 22.57
CA MET A 1 15.45 40.12 21.13
C MET A 1 16.53 39.04 21.05
N THR A 2 16.30 37.80 20.62
CA THR A 2 15.32 37.20 19.71
C THR A 2 15.03 35.78 20.20
N GLY A 3 13.75 35.44 20.29
CA GLY A 3 13.31 34.08 20.58
C GLY A 3 13.76 33.15 19.46
N ARG A 4 14.63 32.19 19.78
CA ARG A 4 14.86 31.02 18.94
C ARG A 4 13.55 30.24 18.95
N GLY A 5 12.73 30.44 17.92
CA GLY A 5 11.67 29.52 17.60
C GLY A 5 12.31 28.14 17.48
N ARG A 6 12.07 27.28 18.47
CA ARG A 6 12.24 25.85 18.27
C ARG A 6 11.33 25.54 17.09
N TYR A 7 11.92 25.26 15.93
CA TYR A 7 11.28 24.38 14.98
C TYR A 7 10.96 23.12 15.79
N MET A 8 9.73 23.00 16.29
CA MET A 8 9.19 21.67 16.47
C MET A 8 9.33 21.06 15.08
N PRO A 9 10.08 19.96 14.89
CA PRO A 9 10.06 19.26 13.62
C PRO A 9 8.62 18.78 13.44
N GLY A 10 7.80 19.64 12.83
CA GLY A 10 6.49 19.28 12.33
C GLY A 10 6.76 18.10 11.41
N MET A 11 6.02 17.01 11.60
CA MET A 11 6.15 15.82 10.80
C MET A 11 5.93 16.21 9.34
N ASP A 12 7.00 16.50 8.60
CA ASP A 12 6.87 16.78 7.18
C ASP A 12 6.18 15.57 6.56
N PRO A 13 5.10 15.73 5.78
CA PRO A 13 4.33 14.61 5.25
C PRO A 13 5.20 13.66 4.40
N ILE A 14 6.31 14.16 3.85
CA ILE A 14 7.35 13.37 3.17
C ILE A 14 8.01 12.35 4.12
N ASN A 15 8.23 12.70 5.40
CA ASN A 15 8.86 11.82 6.39
C ASN A 15 7.91 10.70 6.84
N LEU A 16 6.60 10.88 6.67
CA LEU A 16 5.58 9.84 6.95
C LEU A 16 5.40 8.86 5.78
N ALA A 17 5.81 9.25 4.57
CA ALA A 17 5.58 8.44 3.37
C ALA A 17 6.17 7.02 3.45
N PRO A 18 7.40 6.79 3.99
CA PRO A 18 7.93 5.44 4.16
C PRO A 18 7.09 4.59 5.11
N ALA A 19 6.66 5.14 6.25
CA ALA A 19 5.84 4.43 7.22
C ALA A 19 4.45 4.07 6.66
N LEU A 20 3.85 5.00 5.89
CA LEU A 20 2.60 4.77 5.17
C LEU A 20 2.77 3.69 4.09
N ALA A 21 3.83 3.77 3.29
CA ALA A 21 4.14 2.79 2.25
C ALA A 21 4.31 1.39 2.85
N LEU A 22 5.02 1.27 3.97
CA LEU A 22 5.15 0.01 4.70
C LEU A 22 3.79 -0.51 5.18
N THR A 23 3.00 0.33 5.84
CA THR A 23 1.68 -0.06 6.36
C THR A 23 0.74 -0.53 5.24
N LEU A 24 0.65 0.25 4.16
CA LEU A 24 -0.14 -0.09 2.98
C LEU A 24 0.40 -1.35 2.29
N GLY A 25 1.72 -1.51 2.25
CA GLY A 25 2.38 -2.67 1.66
C GLY A 25 2.09 -3.94 2.43
N THR A 26 2.18 -3.89 3.77
CA THR A 26 1.79 -5.00 4.66
C THR A 26 0.33 -5.37 4.44
N TYR A 27 -0.58 -4.38 4.39
CA TYR A 27 -1.98 -4.65 4.10
C TYR A 27 -2.16 -5.30 2.72
N ALA A 28 -1.52 -4.76 1.69
CA ALA A 28 -1.59 -5.28 0.33
C ALA A 28 -1.08 -6.72 0.26
N LEU A 29 0.00 -7.08 0.97
CA LEU A 29 0.51 -8.45 1.06
C LEU A 29 -0.50 -9.40 1.70
N LEU A 30 -1.11 -9.02 2.83
CA LEU A 30 -2.12 -9.87 3.47
C LEU A 30 -3.38 -9.98 2.61
N ALA A 31 -3.80 -8.90 1.96
CA ALA A 31 -4.94 -8.89 1.07
C ALA A 31 -4.68 -9.72 -0.21
N SER A 32 -3.46 -9.70 -0.75
CA SER A 32 -3.09 -10.46 -1.94
C SER A 32 -3.12 -11.97 -1.67
N LEU A 33 -2.68 -12.42 -0.51
CA LEU A 33 -2.80 -13.83 -0.11
C LEU A 33 -4.26 -14.29 -0.06
N ALA A 34 -5.13 -13.50 0.56
CA ALA A 34 -6.56 -13.80 0.64
C ALA A 34 -7.22 -13.78 -0.75
N TRP A 35 -6.87 -12.81 -1.58
CA TRP A 35 -7.39 -12.65 -2.93
C TRP A 35 -6.91 -13.78 -3.85
N LEU A 36 -5.62 -14.12 -3.81
CA LEU A 36 -5.02 -15.19 -4.62
C LEU A 36 -5.68 -16.53 -4.29
N ARG A 37 -5.87 -16.85 -3.00
CA ARG A 37 -6.58 -18.07 -2.59
C ARG A 37 -7.98 -18.17 -3.22
N ARG A 38 -8.69 -17.04 -3.38
CA ARG A 38 -10.02 -17.02 -3.99
C ARG A 38 -9.95 -17.13 -5.52
N VAL A 39 -9.03 -16.40 -6.15
CA VAL A 39 -8.83 -16.45 -7.60
C VAL A 39 -8.39 -17.83 -8.07
N SER A 40 -7.49 -18.49 -7.32
CA SER A 40 -7.05 -19.86 -7.62
C SER A 40 -8.15 -20.90 -7.44
N ALA A 41 -9.14 -20.62 -6.58
CA ALA A 41 -10.31 -21.49 -6.40
C ALA A 41 -11.39 -21.30 -7.47
N GLU A 42 -11.31 -20.26 -8.30
CA GLU A 42 -12.27 -19.98 -9.38
C GLU A 42 -12.01 -20.90 -10.59
N LYS A 43 -12.97 -21.77 -10.89
CA LYS A 43 -12.85 -22.78 -11.96
C LYS A 43 -13.18 -22.22 -13.34
N VAL A 44 -13.96 -21.13 -13.41
CA VAL A 44 -14.39 -20.54 -14.68
C VAL A 44 -13.35 -19.54 -15.17
N ALA A 45 -12.62 -19.89 -16.24
CA ALA A 45 -11.52 -19.08 -16.77
C ALA A 45 -11.94 -17.64 -17.14
N GLY A 46 -13.12 -17.46 -17.75
CA GLY A 46 -13.64 -16.13 -18.09
C GLY A 46 -13.87 -15.25 -16.85
N ARG A 47 -14.40 -15.82 -15.78
CA ARG A 47 -14.61 -15.12 -14.51
C ARG A 47 -13.28 -14.79 -13.83
N ARG A 48 -12.33 -15.72 -13.84
CA ARG A 48 -10.97 -15.50 -13.35
C ARG A 48 -10.30 -14.32 -14.06
N ASN A 49 -10.35 -14.30 -15.39
CA ASN A 49 -9.77 -13.22 -16.20
C ASN A 49 -10.44 -11.87 -15.92
N GLY A 50 -11.76 -11.84 -15.72
CA GLY A 50 -12.48 -10.63 -15.31
C GLY A 50 -11.99 -10.08 -13.96
N ILE A 51 -11.76 -10.96 -12.98
CA ILE A 51 -11.23 -10.58 -11.66
C ILE A 51 -9.81 -9.99 -11.79
N LEU A 52 -8.93 -10.65 -12.56
CA LEU A 52 -7.56 -10.18 -12.81
C LEU A 52 -7.57 -8.79 -13.48
N LEU A 53 -8.41 -8.63 -14.52
CA LEU A 53 -8.52 -7.37 -15.26
C LEU A 53 -9.07 -6.23 -14.39
N ASN A 54 -10.05 -6.51 -13.53
CA ASN A 54 -10.57 -5.50 -12.59
C ASN A 54 -9.51 -5.06 -11.59
N LEU A 55 -8.67 -5.97 -11.10
CA LEU A 55 -7.53 -5.61 -10.26
C LEU A 55 -6.55 -4.74 -11.04
N ALA A 56 -6.17 -5.14 -12.25
CA ALA A 56 -5.24 -4.39 -13.11
C ALA A 56 -5.76 -2.98 -13.42
N ARG A 57 -7.06 -2.80 -13.67
CA ARG A 57 -7.66 -1.47 -13.90
C ARG A 57 -7.61 -0.56 -12.70
N ARG A 58 -7.71 -1.11 -11.48
CA ARG A 58 -7.74 -0.34 -10.23
C ARG A 58 -6.35 -0.06 -9.68
N ALA A 59 -5.49 -1.06 -9.67
CA ALA A 59 -4.13 -0.97 -9.13
C ALA A 59 -3.11 -0.56 -10.19
N GLY A 60 -3.36 -0.80 -11.49
CA GLY A 60 -2.42 -0.52 -12.58
C GLY A 60 -2.00 0.94 -12.66
N PRO A 61 -2.93 1.91 -12.80
CA PRO A 61 -2.57 3.33 -12.88
C PRO A 61 -1.70 3.84 -11.71
N PRO A 62 -2.05 3.60 -10.42
CA PRO A 62 -1.20 4.05 -9.31
C PRO A 62 0.13 3.30 -9.23
N VAL A 63 0.18 2.00 -9.57
CA VAL A 63 1.44 1.25 -9.61
C VAL A 63 2.37 1.80 -10.69
N ILE A 64 1.86 2.00 -11.91
CA ILE A 64 2.62 2.59 -13.01
C ILE A 64 3.08 4.00 -12.64
N GLY A 65 2.21 4.83 -12.06
CA GLY A 65 2.55 6.17 -11.60
C GLY A 65 3.67 6.16 -10.55
N GLY A 66 3.62 5.24 -9.58
CA GLY A 66 4.68 5.06 -8.60
C GLY A 66 6.01 4.62 -9.21
N ILE A 67 6.00 3.69 -10.17
CA ILE A 67 7.22 3.26 -10.90
C ILE A 67 7.82 4.42 -11.70
N VAL A 68 6.99 5.17 -12.43
CA VAL A 68 7.43 6.35 -13.18
C VAL A 68 8.05 7.40 -12.25
N LEU A 69 7.41 7.66 -11.10
CA LEU A 69 7.93 8.59 -10.10
C LEU A 69 9.26 8.12 -9.50
N LEU A 70 9.42 6.81 -9.28
CA LEU A 70 10.66 6.24 -8.77
C LEU A 70 11.80 6.43 -9.79
N ILE A 71 11.55 6.14 -11.06
CA ILE A 71 12.52 6.34 -12.16
C ILE A 71 12.85 7.83 -12.31
N ALA A 72 11.85 8.70 -12.33
CA ALA A 72 12.07 10.13 -12.41
C ALA A 72 12.87 10.64 -11.19
N GLY A 73 12.54 10.15 -9.99
CA GLY A 73 13.26 10.49 -8.77
C GLY A 73 14.73 10.10 -8.81
N THR A 74 15.05 8.91 -9.31
CA THR A 74 16.44 8.46 -9.45
C THR A 74 17.20 9.20 -10.55
N VAL A 75 16.55 9.54 -11.67
CA VAL A 75 17.17 10.23 -12.80
C VAL A 75 17.39 11.72 -12.51
N PHE A 76 16.41 12.39 -11.89
CA PHE A 76 16.42 13.84 -11.66
C PHE A 76 16.84 14.24 -10.23
N GLY A 77 17.13 13.27 -9.35
CA GLY A 77 17.59 13.56 -7.98
C GLY A 77 16.51 14.14 -7.06
N VAL A 78 15.24 13.77 -7.26
CA VAL A 78 14.13 14.31 -6.46
C VAL A 78 14.10 13.69 -5.06
N ILE A 79 14.38 14.52 -4.05
CA ILE A 79 14.36 14.10 -2.64
C ILE A 79 12.96 13.65 -2.24
N GLY A 80 12.85 12.51 -1.55
CA GLY A 80 11.58 11.98 -1.05
C GLY A 80 10.73 11.21 -2.09
N ALA A 81 11.14 11.18 -3.36
CA ALA A 81 10.40 10.49 -4.42
C ALA A 81 10.18 8.99 -4.14
N GLY A 82 11.15 8.33 -3.51
CA GLY A 82 11.04 6.91 -3.14
C GLY A 82 9.90 6.63 -2.15
N GLY A 83 9.73 7.49 -1.14
CA GLY A 83 8.64 7.34 -0.17
C GLY A 83 7.27 7.53 -0.82
N VAL A 84 7.11 8.58 -1.63
CA VAL A 84 5.86 8.88 -2.34
C VAL A 84 5.54 7.80 -3.38
N ALA A 85 6.54 7.33 -4.13
CA ALA A 85 6.40 6.21 -5.05
C ALA A 85 5.94 4.94 -4.33
N GLY A 86 6.54 4.65 -3.17
CA GLY A 86 6.13 3.53 -2.31
C GLY A 86 4.66 3.64 -1.90
N VAL A 87 4.19 4.82 -1.49
CA VAL A 87 2.78 5.06 -1.15
C VAL A 87 1.87 4.83 -2.35
N LEU A 88 2.24 5.31 -3.55
CA LEU A 88 1.44 5.11 -4.77
C LEU A 88 1.31 3.63 -5.13
N VAL A 89 2.43 2.89 -5.14
CA VAL A 89 2.43 1.47 -5.47
C VAL A 89 1.67 0.67 -4.41
N ALA A 90 2.03 0.82 -3.14
CA ALA A 90 1.45 0.07 -2.05
C ALA A 90 -0.03 0.43 -1.83
N GLY A 91 -0.37 1.71 -1.89
CA GLY A 91 -1.75 2.21 -1.76
C GLY A 91 -2.62 1.77 -2.93
N GLY A 92 -2.11 1.83 -4.16
CA GLY A 92 -2.79 1.34 -5.35
C GLY A 92 -3.12 -0.15 -5.27
N LEU A 93 -2.15 -0.96 -4.84
CA LEU A 93 -2.33 -2.39 -4.62
C LEU A 93 -3.31 -2.66 -3.47
N ALA A 94 -3.14 -2.00 -2.33
CA ALA A 94 -4.02 -2.12 -1.17
C ALA A 94 -5.47 -1.83 -1.54
N TYR A 95 -5.72 -0.73 -2.24
CA TYR A 95 -7.04 -0.34 -2.72
C TYR A 95 -7.61 -1.35 -3.72
N GLY A 96 -6.84 -1.72 -4.75
CA GLY A 96 -7.26 -2.65 -5.78
C GLY A 96 -7.62 -4.02 -5.21
N LEU A 97 -6.81 -4.55 -4.28
CA LEU A 97 -7.03 -5.83 -3.62
C LEU A 97 -8.20 -5.79 -2.64
N HIS A 98 -8.34 -4.71 -1.86
CA HIS A 98 -9.50 -4.55 -0.98
C HIS A 98 -10.79 -4.56 -1.77
N ARG A 99 -10.89 -3.74 -2.82
CA ARG A 99 -12.05 -3.72 -3.71
C ARG A 99 -12.26 -5.05 -4.44
N GLY A 100 -11.17 -5.72 -4.83
CA GLY A 100 -11.25 -7.05 -5.44
C GLY A 100 -11.82 -8.10 -4.48
N LEU A 101 -11.51 -8.03 -3.19
CA LEU A 101 -12.08 -8.90 -2.17
C LEU A 101 -13.55 -8.59 -1.87
N ASP A 102 -13.93 -7.31 -1.89
CA ASP A 102 -15.32 -6.88 -1.79
C ASP A 102 -16.17 -7.42 -2.95
N ASP A 103 -15.67 -7.31 -4.19
CA ASP A 103 -16.36 -7.83 -5.39
C ASP A 103 -16.57 -9.35 -5.32
N LEU A 104 -15.64 -10.06 -4.69
CA LEU A 104 -15.71 -11.50 -4.46
C LEU A 104 -16.59 -11.88 -3.25
N ARG A 105 -17.20 -10.90 -2.58
CA ARG A 105 -17.92 -11.07 -1.29
C ARG A 105 -17.09 -11.81 -0.24
N ALA A 106 -15.77 -11.67 -0.32
CA ALA A 106 -14.81 -12.35 0.54
C ALA A 106 -14.39 -11.49 1.74
N ASN A 107 -15.02 -10.31 1.90
CA ASN A 107 -14.70 -9.35 2.94
C ASN A 107 -15.69 -9.43 4.12
N ASP A 108 -15.69 -10.57 4.81
CA ASP A 108 -16.38 -10.69 6.09
C ASP A 108 -15.75 -9.70 7.09
N LYS A 109 -16.58 -8.94 7.82
CA LYS A 109 -16.15 -7.94 8.80
C LYS A 109 -15.15 -8.51 9.81
N ARG A 110 -15.34 -9.77 10.23
CA ARG A 110 -14.42 -10.45 11.16
C ARG A 110 -13.04 -10.67 10.55
N VAL A 111 -13.01 -11.14 9.30
CA VAL A 111 -11.76 -11.39 8.56
C VAL A 111 -11.06 -10.08 8.22
N LEU A 112 -11.83 -9.04 7.87
CA LEU A 112 -11.30 -7.70 7.67
C LEU A 112 -10.66 -7.14 8.94
N ALA A 113 -11.36 -7.23 10.07
CA ALA A 113 -10.84 -6.78 11.37
C ALA A 113 -9.54 -7.51 11.74
N LEU A 114 -9.49 -8.84 11.57
CA LEU A 114 -8.28 -9.62 11.79
C LEU A 114 -7.14 -9.17 10.87
N ARG A 115 -7.43 -8.96 9.58
CA ARG A 115 -6.42 -8.49 8.63
C ARG A 115 -5.86 -7.13 9.02
N LEU A 116 -6.72 -6.19 9.42
CA LEU A 116 -6.31 -4.86 9.87
C LEU A 116 -5.49 -4.93 11.17
N ALA A 117 -5.87 -5.79 12.12
CA ALA A 117 -5.10 -6.01 13.35
C ALA A 117 -3.71 -6.59 13.04
N MET A 118 -3.63 -7.58 12.15
CA MET A 118 -2.36 -8.15 11.70
C MET A 118 -1.52 -7.12 10.94
N THR A 119 -2.14 -6.31 10.06
CA THR A 119 -1.47 -5.21 9.38
C THR A 119 -0.86 -4.27 10.40
N ALA A 120 -1.63 -3.79 11.39
CA ALA A 120 -1.15 -2.87 12.39
C ALA A 120 0.01 -3.46 13.21
N ALA A 121 -0.11 -4.71 13.68
CA ALA A 121 0.93 -5.36 14.48
C ALA A 121 2.24 -5.54 13.68
N ILE A 122 2.13 -6.04 12.45
CA ILE A 122 3.30 -6.28 11.58
C ILE A 122 3.91 -4.95 11.15
N SER A 123 3.11 -3.99 10.67
CA SER A 123 3.62 -2.71 10.20
C SER A 123 4.27 -1.93 11.33
N MET A 124 3.69 -1.91 12.52
CA MET A 124 4.31 -1.28 13.70
C MET A 124 5.68 -1.88 14.00
N THR A 125 5.79 -3.21 13.96
CA THR A 125 7.06 -3.92 14.18
C THR A 125 8.09 -3.57 13.11
N LEU A 126 7.70 -3.56 11.83
CA LEU A 126 8.59 -3.22 10.71
C LEU A 126 9.05 -1.76 10.75
N ILE A 127 8.12 -0.86 11.07
CA ILE A 127 8.38 0.58 11.21
C ILE A 127 9.39 0.83 12.33
N TRP A 128 9.22 0.16 13.48
CA TRP A 128 10.17 0.23 14.60
C TRP A 128 11.55 -0.32 14.21
N GLN A 129 11.61 -1.48 13.55
CA GLN A 129 12.87 -2.07 13.09
C GLN A 129 13.60 -1.20 12.05
N ALA A 130 12.85 -0.46 11.24
CA ALA A 130 13.38 0.46 10.25
C ALA A 130 13.90 1.78 10.87
N GLY A 131 13.70 2.00 12.18
CA GLY A 131 14.08 3.25 12.85
C GLY A 131 13.28 4.47 12.37
N LEU A 132 12.06 4.24 11.86
CA LEU A 132 11.17 5.30 11.38
C LEU A 132 10.38 5.97 12.52
N PHE A 133 10.47 5.42 13.75
CA PHE A 133 9.97 5.96 15.01
C PHE A 133 10.88 5.56 16.16
#